data_AF-A0A932NRI3-F1
#
_entry.id   AF-A0A932NRI3-F1
#
_cell.length_a   1.000
_cell.length_b   1.000
_cell.length_c   1.000
_cell.angle_alpha   90.00
_cell.angle_beta   90.00
_cell.angle_gamma   90.00
#
_symmetry.space_group_name_H-M   'P 1'
#
loop_
_entity.id
_entity.type
_entity.pdbx_description
1 polymer ?
#
loop_
_entity_poly.entity_id
_entity_poly.type
_entity_poly.pdbx_seq_one_letter_code
_entity_poly.pdbx_strand_id
1 'polypeptide(L)'
;WLCTWRIQNLGQEPLQLLAVGLPHSRFRSQEQELSPAPRLLRGESARLALAVACDEPAGTVLENAFLILRVLWRARPWRIFARLRVVFDQHGGPETGTEVVTTQPVGFSGRIPCQ
;
A
#
# COMPACT_ATOMS: atom_id res chain seq x y z
N TRP A 1 -9.30 12.21 -6.38
CA TRP A 1 -9.69 12.16 -4.95
C TRP A 1 -8.46 12.12 -4.06
N LEU A 2 -8.51 12.71 -2.85
CA LEU A 2 -7.43 12.58 -1.86
C LEU A 2 -7.81 11.48 -0.86
N CYS A 3 -7.09 10.37 -0.89
CA CYS A 3 -7.33 9.23 -0.01
C CYS A 3 -6.25 9.18 1.07
N THR A 4 -6.62 8.85 2.31
CA THR A 4 -5.69 8.78 3.45
C THR A 4 -5.74 7.42 4.11
N TRP A 5 -4.57 6.82 4.34
CA TRP A 5 -4.40 5.56 5.04
C TRP A 5 -3.61 5.75 6.33
N ARG A 6 -3.97 5.00 7.36
CA ARG A 6 -3.19 4.87 8.58
C ARG A 6 -2.44 3.54 8.57
N ILE A 7 -1.12 3.61 8.58
CA ILE A 7 -0.25 2.43 8.67
C ILE A 7 0.24 2.33 10.10
N GLN A 8 0.01 1.19 10.76
CA GLN A 8 0.47 0.95 12.13
C GLN A 8 1.40 -0.26 12.17
N ASN A 9 2.54 -0.11 12.84
CA ASN A 9 3.45 -1.21 13.07
C ASN A 9 3.02 -2.00 14.32
N LEU A 10 2.37 -3.14 14.12
CA LEU A 10 2.01 -4.06 15.20
C LEU A 10 3.12 -5.09 15.51
N GLY A 11 4.19 -5.09 14.71
CA GLY A 11 5.34 -5.96 14.89
C GLY A 11 6.26 -5.51 16.02
N GLN A 12 7.24 -6.36 16.33
CA GLN A 12 8.24 -6.09 17.37
C GLN A 12 9.38 -5.20 16.87
N GLU A 13 9.67 -5.28 15.58
CA GLU A 13 10.82 -4.62 14.97
C GLU A 13 10.40 -3.33 14.28
N PRO A 14 11.29 -2.33 14.22
CA PRO A 14 11.05 -1.12 13.44
C PRO A 14 10.75 -1.42 11.96
N LEU A 15 9.79 -0.69 11.41
CA LEU A 15 9.40 -0.75 10.01
C LEU A 15 9.63 0.62 9.37
N GLN A 16 10.46 0.69 8.34
CA GLN A 16 10.66 1.94 7.59
C GLN A 16 9.83 1.91 6.31
N LEU A 17 8.98 2.91 6.12
CA LEU A 17 8.18 3.07 4.91
C LEU A 17 9.00 3.86 3.87
N LEU A 18 9.28 3.23 2.72
CA LEU A 18 10.14 3.79 1.68
C LEU A 18 9.32 4.43 0.57
N ALA A 19 8.33 3.71 0.03
CA ALA A 19 7.47 4.21 -1.04
C ALA A 19 6.06 3.64 -0.93
N VAL A 20 5.12 4.29 -1.60
CA VAL A 20 3.72 3.88 -1.66
C VAL A 20 3.14 4.11 -3.05
N GLY A 21 2.27 3.21 -3.51
CA GLY A 21 1.60 3.34 -4.80
C GLY A 21 0.34 2.49 -4.92
N LEU A 22 -0.47 2.81 -5.94
CA LEU A 22 -1.70 2.10 -6.28
C LEU A 22 -1.70 1.87 -7.80
N PRO A 23 -1.30 0.68 -8.30
CA PRO A 23 -1.15 0.45 -9.73
C PRO A 23 -2.45 0.01 -10.44
N HIS A 24 -3.61 0.06 -9.77
CA HIS A 24 -4.86 -0.47 -10.34
C HIS A 24 -5.40 0.44 -11.44
N SER A 25 -5.74 -0.10 -12.61
CA SER A 25 -6.10 0.69 -13.82
C SER A 25 -7.16 1.77 -13.59
N ARG A 26 -8.18 1.45 -12.78
CA ARG A 26 -9.34 2.31 -12.47
C ARG A 26 -9.26 3.07 -11.13
N PHE A 27 -8.27 2.74 -10.30
CA PHE A 27 -8.08 3.36 -8.98
C PHE A 27 -6.57 3.46 -8.73
N ARG A 28 -5.93 4.48 -9.32
CA ARG A 28 -4.47 4.55 -9.39
C ARG A 28 -3.87 5.79 -8.77
N SER A 29 -2.67 5.60 -8.25
CA SER A 29 -1.70 6.63 -7.92
C SER A 29 -0.35 6.13 -8.39
N GLN A 30 0.46 7.01 -8.97
CA GLN A 30 1.85 6.69 -9.25
C GLN A 30 2.57 6.30 -7.96
N GLU A 31 3.58 5.44 -8.08
CA GLU A 31 4.47 5.18 -6.94
C GLU A 31 5.20 6.47 -6.59
N GLN A 32 5.21 6.81 -5.30
CA GLN A 32 5.91 7.95 -4.76
C GLN A 32 6.83 7.49 -3.63
N GLU A 33 8.08 7.94 -3.68
CA GLU A 33 9.04 7.79 -2.59
C GLU A 33 8.63 8.71 -1.42
N LEU A 34 8.74 8.18 -0.21
CA LEU A 34 8.44 8.90 1.02
C LEU A 34 9.72 9.56 1.54
N SER A 35 9.75 10.89 1.51
CA SER A 35 10.91 11.66 1.98
C SER A 35 10.46 12.80 2.92
N PRO A 36 10.87 12.77 4.21
CA PRO A 36 11.66 11.73 4.85
C PRO A 36 10.90 10.40 4.98
N ALA A 37 11.59 9.27 4.85
CA ALA A 37 11.02 7.94 4.96
C ALA A 37 10.57 7.65 6.41
N PRO A 38 9.25 7.53 6.70
CA PRO A 38 8.78 7.32 8.06
C PRO A 38 9.31 6.01 8.65
N ARG A 39 9.89 6.08 9.85
CA ARG A 39 10.32 4.91 10.61
C ARG A 39 9.35 4.69 11.77
N LEU A 40 8.60 3.60 11.72
CA LEU A 40 7.61 3.22 12.72
C LEU A 40 8.21 2.22 13.71
N LEU A 41 8.34 2.62 14.97
CA LEU A 41 8.60 1.72 16.08
C LEU A 41 7.36 0.87 16.39
N ARG A 42 7.51 -0.08 17.30
CA ARG A 42 6.38 -0.92 17.77
C ARG A 42 5.26 -0.03 18.29
N GLY A 43 4.05 -0.27 17.78
CA GLY A 43 2.82 0.44 18.17
C GLY A 43 2.61 1.78 17.47
N GLU A 44 3.66 2.37 16.87
CA GLU A 44 3.57 3.65 16.17
C GLU A 44 2.81 3.54 14.85
N SER A 45 2.30 4.68 14.39
CA SER A 45 1.58 4.78 13.13
C SER A 45 1.95 6.02 12.33
N ALA A 46 1.92 5.90 11.01
CA ALA A 46 1.99 7.03 10.08
C ALA A 46 0.67 7.17 9.32
N ARG A 47 0.36 8.40 8.90
CA ARG A 47 -0.70 8.68 7.92
C ARG A 47 -0.05 8.93 6.57
N LEU A 48 -0.56 8.27 5.53
CA LEU A 48 -0.15 8.46 4.15
C LEU A 48 -1.34 9.03 3.39
N ALA A 49 -1.17 10.16 2.74
CA ALA A 49 -2.18 10.74 1.85
C ALA A 49 -1.71 10.60 0.40
N LEU A 50 -2.56 10.05 -0.47
CA LEU A 50 -2.29 9.95 -1.90
C LEU A 50 -3.41 10.59 -2.71
N ALA A 51 -3.03 11.32 -3.75
CA ALA A 51 -3.94 11.71 -4.81
C ALA A 51 -4.23 10.49 -5.68
N VAL A 52 -5.47 10.03 -5.68
CA VAL A 52 -5.94 8.88 -6.45
C VAL A 52 -6.76 9.35 -7.64
N ALA A 53 -6.35 8.91 -8.83
CA ALA A 53 -7.11 9.04 -10.05
C ALA A 53 -8.12 7.89 -10.15
N CYS A 54 -9.39 8.25 -10.08
CA CYS A 54 -10.54 7.39 -10.32
C CYS A 54 -11.74 8.26 -10.71
N ASP A 55 -12.61 7.69 -11.53
CA ASP A 55 -13.86 8.28 -11.98
C ASP A 55 -14.80 7.14 -12.36
N GLU A 56 -15.52 6.62 -11.36
CA GLU A 56 -16.43 5.50 -11.53
C GLU A 56 -17.83 5.90 -11.05
N PRO A 57 -18.91 5.34 -11.63
CA PRO A 57 -20.27 5.61 -11.18
C PRO A 57 -20.52 5.21 -9.73
N ALA A 58 -21.46 5.90 -9.08
CA ALA A 58 -21.97 5.52 -7.76
C ALA A 58 -22.47 4.07 -7.73
N GLY A 59 -22.17 3.36 -6.64
CA GLY A 59 -22.49 1.94 -6.47
C GLY A 59 -21.49 0.98 -7.12
N THR A 60 -20.52 1.48 -7.91
CA THR A 60 -19.44 0.66 -8.44
C THR A 60 -18.62 0.07 -7.30
N VAL A 61 -18.32 -1.23 -7.41
CA VAL A 61 -17.39 -1.93 -6.53
C VAL A 61 -16.16 -2.32 -7.34
N LEU A 62 -14.98 -1.87 -6.90
CA LEU A 62 -13.71 -2.35 -7.43
C LEU A 62 -13.11 -3.39 -6.50
N GLU A 63 -12.85 -4.56 -7.07
CA GLU A 63 -12.14 -5.66 -6.43
C GLU A 63 -10.68 -5.70 -6.91
N ASN A 64 -9.81 -6.36 -6.16
CA ASN A 64 -8.40 -6.56 -6.50
C ASN A 64 -7.60 -5.25 -6.70
N ALA A 65 -8.04 -4.15 -6.09
CA ALA A 65 -7.20 -2.97 -5.93
C ALA A 65 -6.16 -3.24 -4.83
N PHE A 66 -4.94 -2.74 -4.99
CA PHE A 66 -3.88 -2.91 -3.99
C PHE A 66 -3.22 -1.58 -3.65
N LEU A 67 -3.12 -1.29 -2.35
CA LEU A 67 -2.14 -0.35 -1.84
C LEU A 67 -0.83 -1.12 -1.64
N ILE A 68 0.21 -0.70 -2.35
CA ILE A 68 1.52 -1.35 -2.29
C ILE A 68 2.45 -0.43 -1.50
N LEU A 69 3.09 -0.97 -0.47
CA LEU A 69 4.13 -0.30 0.28
C LEU A 69 5.47 -0.99 0.01
N ARG A 70 6.49 -0.20 -0.34
CA ARG A 70 7.88 -0.64 -0.24
C ARG A 70 8.39 -0.27 1.14
N VAL A 71 8.96 -1.23 1.84
CA VAL A 71 9.40 -1.06 3.22
C VAL A 71 10.77 -1.68 3.45
N LEU A 72 11.48 -1.18 4.45
CA LEU A 72 12.64 -1.83 5.03
C LEU A 72 12.25 -2.45 6.37
N TRP A 73 12.46 -3.75 6.50
CA TRP A 73 12.24 -4.49 7.75
C TRP A 73 13.45 -5.35 8.05
N ARG A 74 14.03 -5.20 9.25
CA ARG A 74 15.31 -5.84 9.63
C ARG A 74 16.41 -5.64 8.58
N ALA A 75 16.55 -4.41 8.09
CA ALA A 75 17.49 -4.01 7.03
C ALA A 75 17.34 -4.79 5.69
N ARG A 76 16.21 -5.48 5.48
CA ARG A 76 15.88 -6.15 4.22
C ARG A 76 14.72 -5.45 3.53
N PRO A 77 14.73 -5.33 2.19
CA PRO A 77 13.63 -4.74 1.45
C PRO A 77 12.45 -5.72 1.32
N TRP A 78 11.25 -5.22 1.55
CA TRP A 78 9.99 -5.96 1.41
C TRP A 78 8.95 -5.15 0.65
N ARG A 79 7.99 -5.86 0.06
CA ARG A 79 6.73 -5.29 -0.44
C ARG A 79 5.59 -5.78 0.45
N ILE A 80 4.75 -4.86 0.86
CA ILE A 80 3.47 -5.15 1.53
C ILE A 80 2.36 -4.84 0.52
N PHE A 81 1.45 -5.78 0.34
CA PHE A 81 0.29 -5.65 -0.53
C PHE A 81 -0.97 -5.66 0.34
N ALA A 82 -1.63 -4.53 0.46
CA ALA A 82 -2.94 -4.44 1.11
C ALA A 82 -4.02 -4.46 0.03
N ARG A 83 -4.76 -5.56 -0.07
CA ARG A 83 -5.91 -5.67 -0.97
C ARG A 83 -7.03 -4.80 -0.43
N LEU A 84 -7.54 -3.93 -1.29
CA LEU A 84 -8.61 -3.00 -1.03
C LEU A 84 -9.88 -3.47 -1.72
N ARG A 85 -10.99 -3.37 -0.99
CA ARG A 85 -12.32 -3.25 -1.58
C ARG A 85 -12.64 -1.76 -1.66
N VAL A 86 -12.93 -1.27 -2.87
CA VAL A 86 -13.30 0.13 -3.08
C VAL A 86 -14.76 0.20 -3.51
N VAL A 87 -15.56 0.99 -2.82
CA VAL A 87 -16.96 1.25 -3.18
C VAL A 87 -17.11 2.73 -3.47
N PHE A 88 -17.75 3.07 -4.58
CA PHE A 88 -18.06 4.45 -4.91
C PHE A 88 -19.41 4.81 -4.29
N ASP A 89 -19.42 5.80 -3.41
CA ASP A 89 -20.62 6.29 -2.74
C ASP A 89 -21.58 7.03 -3.71
N GLN A 90 -22.69 7.54 -3.18
CA GLN A 90 -23.69 8.27 -3.98
C GLN A 90 -23.17 9.59 -4.57
N HIS A 91 -22.04 10.11 -4.09
CA HIS A 91 -21.36 11.30 -4.58
C HIS A 91 -20.18 10.97 -5.51
N GLY A 92 -19.95 9.68 -5.82
CA GLY A 92 -18.80 9.22 -6.60
C GLY A 92 -17.49 9.23 -5.81
N GLY A 93 -17.56 9.41 -4.48
CA GLY A 93 -16.43 9.34 -3.57
C GLY A 93 -16.00 7.88 -3.34
N PRO A 94 -14.69 7.55 -3.43
CA PRO A 94 -14.23 6.20 -3.16
C PRO A 94 -14.08 5.95 -1.66
N GLU A 95 -14.82 4.97 -1.14
CA GLU A 95 -14.64 4.42 0.20
C GLU A 95 -13.80 3.14 0.12
N THR A 96 -12.74 3.06 0.92
CA THR A 96 -11.80 1.91 0.87
C THR A 96 -11.84 1.10 2.16
N GLY A 97 -12.01 -0.22 2.05
CA GLY A 97 -11.79 -1.19 3.12
C GLY A 97 -10.58 -2.07 2.82
N THR A 98 -9.74 -2.37 3.81
CA THR A 98 -8.65 -3.35 3.68
C THR A 98 -9.19 -4.75 3.99
N GLU A 99 -9.06 -5.68 3.04
CA GLU A 99 -9.56 -7.04 3.21
C GLU A 99 -8.46 -8.01 3.65
N VAL A 100 -7.28 -7.91 3.04
CA VAL A 100 -6.16 -8.79 3.32
C VAL A 100 -4.84 -8.04 3.12
N VAL A 101 -3.85 -8.39 3.94
CA VAL A 101 -2.49 -7.86 3.83
C VAL A 101 -1.53 -9.03 3.65
N THR A 102 -0.74 -9.01 2.59
CA THR A 102 0.32 -9.98 2.33
C THR A 102 1.67 -9.30 2.19
N THR A 103 2.75 -10.06 2.39
CA THR A 103 4.12 -9.54 2.34
C THR A 103 5.02 -10.40 1.48
N GLN A 104 5.92 -9.78 0.72
CA GLN A 104 6.89 -10.49 -0.12
C GLN A 104 8.28 -9.85 0.03
N PRO A 105 9.34 -10.63 0.26
CA PRO A 105 10.70 -10.10 0.26
C PRO A 105 11.10 -9.68 -1.16
N VAL A 106 11.82 -8.57 -1.30
CA VAL A 106 12.39 -8.16 -2.59
C VAL A 106 13.68 -8.95 -2.82
N GLY A 107 13.80 -9.62 -3.98
CA GLY A 107 14.98 -10.41 -4.36
C GLY A 107 14.79 -11.94 -4.36
N PHE A 108 13.58 -12.45 -4.12
CA PHE A 108 13.30 -13.89 -4.27
C PHE A 108 12.88 -14.19 -5.72
N SER A 109 13.86 -14.17 -6.63
CA SER A 109 13.76 -14.75 -7.97
C SER A 109 15.05 -15.56 -8.17
N GLY A 110 14.90 -16.86 -8.35
CA GLY A 110 15.96 -17.85 -8.15
C GLY A 110 17.23 -17.60 -8.95
N ARG A 111 18.36 -17.57 -8.26
CA ARG A 111 19.61 -18.11 -8.79
C ARG A 111 19.74 -19.53 -8.27
N ILE A 112 19.41 -20.51 -9.12
CA ILE A 112 20.05 -21.81 -9.02
C ILE A 112 21.48 -21.58 -9.51
N PRO A 113 22.54 -21.76 -8.70
CA PRO A 113 23.87 -21.88 -9.26
C PRO A 113 23.90 -23.17 -10.06
N CYS A 114 24.19 -23.11 -11.36
CA CYS A 114 24.69 -24.29 -12.06
C CYS A 114 25.96 -24.73 -11.34
N GLN A 115 25.95 -25.93 -10.76
CA GLN A 115 27.15 -26.73 -10.54
C GLN A 115 27.22 -27.78 -11.64
#